data_AF-A0A0K2GQ44-F1
#
_entry.id   AF-A0A0K2GQ44-F1
#
_cell.length_a   1.000
_cell.length_b   1.000
_cell.length_c   1.000
_cell.angle_alpha   90.00
_cell.angle_beta   90.00
_cell.angle_gamma   90.00
#
_symmetry.space_group_name_H-M   'P 1'
#
loop_
_entity.id
_entity.type
_entity.pdbx_description
1 polymer ?
#
loop_
_entity_poly.entity_id
_entity_poly.type
_entity_poly.pdbx_seq_one_letter_code
_entity_poly.pdbx_strand_id
1 'polypeptide(L)' 'IENFRFHDLRHTWASWLIQSGVPLSVLQEMGGWESIEMVRRYAHLAPNHLTEHARKIDDILSDDVPNLSHPEVFEDAKKA' A
#
# COMPACT_ATOMS: atom_id res chain seq x y z
N ILE A 1 -9.30 23.78 21.60
CA ILE A 1 -8.13 22.86 21.58
C ILE A 1 -7.00 23.59 22.27
N GLU A 2 -6.59 23.15 23.44
CA GLU A 2 -5.42 23.70 24.11
C GLU A 2 -4.17 23.02 23.50
N ASN A 3 -3.14 23.80 23.16
CA ASN A 3 -1.88 23.36 22.54
C ASN A 3 -1.90 22.92 21.07
N PHE A 4 -2.86 23.39 20.26
CA PHE A 4 -2.79 23.20 18.80
C PHE A 4 -1.60 23.96 18.19
N ARG A 5 -0.77 23.26 17.42
CA ARG A 5 0.37 23.83 16.69
C ARG A 5 0.18 23.61 15.20
N PHE A 6 0.69 24.52 14.37
CA PHE A 6 0.72 24.33 12.92
C PHE A 6 1.45 23.03 12.50
N HIS A 7 2.33 22.51 13.35
CA HIS A 7 2.99 21.23 13.16
C HIS A 7 2.01 20.04 13.15
N ASP A 8 0.90 20.14 13.88
CA ASP A 8 -0.14 19.10 13.91
C ASP A 8 -0.83 18.99 12.55
N LEU A 9 -1.00 20.10 11.82
CA LEU A 9 -1.51 20.06 10.45
C LEU A 9 -0.57 19.30 9.50
N ARG A 10 0.75 19.47 9.67
CA ARG A 10 1.74 18.71 8.89
C ARG A 10 1.66 17.21 9.21
N HIS A 11 1.40 16.85 10.48
CA HIS A 11 1.16 15.47 10.88
C HIS A 11 -0.13 14.90 10.28
N THR A 12 -1.24 15.65 10.32
CA THR A 12 -2.52 15.24 9.72
C THR A 12 -2.41 15.05 8.22
N TRP A 13 -1.79 16.01 7.52
CA TRP A 13 -1.55 15.93 6.08
C TRP A 13 -0.72 14.70 5.69
N ALA A 14 0.36 14.43 6.43
CA ALA A 14 1.22 13.26 6.19
C ALA A 14 0.45 11.93 6.38
N SER A 15 -0.35 11.83 7.44
CA SER A 15 -1.19 10.65 7.70
C SER A 15 -2.21 10.41 6.59
N TRP A 16 -2.81 11.45 6.01
CA TRP A 16 -3.77 11.31 4.91
C TRP A 16 -3.10 10.86 3.61
N LEU A 17 -1.91 11.37 3.29
CA LEU A 17 -1.21 10.96 2.08
C LEU A 17 -0.78 9.49 2.14
N ILE A 18 -0.26 9.02 3.27
CA ILE A 18 0.06 7.59 3.40
C ILE A 18 -1.21 6.74 3.29
N GLN A 19 -2.29 7.10 3.98
CA GLN A 19 -3.55 6.36 3.87
C GLN A 19 -4.11 6.35 2.43
N SER A 20 -3.80 7.37 1.63
CA SER A 20 -4.24 7.48 0.22
C SER A 20 -3.37 6.71 -0.77
N GLY A 21 -2.35 5.98 -0.32
CA GLY A 21 -1.49 5.18 -1.22
C GLY A 21 -0.12 5.77 -1.50
N VAL A 22 0.19 6.99 -1.04
CA VAL A 22 1.46 7.67 -1.40
C VAL A 22 2.65 6.98 -0.72
N PRO A 23 3.72 6.65 -1.46
CA PRO A 23 4.91 6.03 -0.88
C PRO A 23 5.70 7.00 -0.01
N LEU A 24 6.39 6.46 1.00
CA LEU A 24 7.14 7.23 2.00
C LEU A 24 8.24 8.13 1.41
N SER A 25 8.86 7.72 0.29
CA SER A 25 9.87 8.52 -0.41
C SER A 25 9.29 9.82 -0.95
N VAL A 26 8.13 9.74 -1.62
CA VAL A 26 7.42 10.92 -2.16
C VAL A 26 6.94 11.81 -1.02
N LEU A 27 6.43 11.22 0.07
CA LEU A 27 6.03 11.99 1.24
C LEU A 27 7.22 12.74 1.87
N GLN A 28 8.40 12.12 1.92
CA GLN A 28 9.62 12.75 2.45
C GLN A 28 9.98 14.02 1.66
N GLU A 29 9.99 13.92 0.33
CA GLU A 29 10.28 15.03 -0.58
C GLU A 29 9.25 16.15 -0.45
N MET A 30 7.96 15.80 -0.50
CA MET A 30 6.86 16.78 -0.45
C MET A 30 6.83 17.58 0.86
N GLY A 31 7.13 16.92 1.98
CA GLY A 31 7.11 17.60 3.27
C GLY A 31 8.47 18.08 3.74
N GLY A 32 9.56 17.92 2.98
CA GLY A 32 10.88 18.41 3.34
C GLY A 32 11.40 17.82 4.65
N TRP A 33 11.27 16.51 4.84
CA TRP A 33 11.89 15.83 5.98
C TRP A 33 13.36 15.54 5.70
N GLU A 34 14.21 15.88 6.65
CA GLU A 34 15.66 15.69 6.56
C GLU A 34 16.05 14.21 6.47
N SER A 35 15.26 13.29 7.06
CA SER A 35 15.51 11.86 6.94
C SER A 35 14.24 11.04 6.78
N ILE A 36 14.38 9.90 6.09
CA ILE A 36 13.31 8.92 5.90
C ILE A 36 12.81 8.37 7.24
N GLU A 37 13.67 8.32 8.26
CA GLU A 37 13.34 7.86 9.61
C GLU A 37 12.26 8.72 10.27
N MET A 38 12.24 10.02 9.99
CA MET A 38 11.18 10.91 10.48
C MET A 38 9.82 10.58 9.86
N VAL A 39 9.82 10.12 8.60
CA VAL A 39 8.61 9.78 7.83
C VAL A 39 8.15 8.36 8.12
N ARG A 40 9.04 7.46 8.57
CA ARG A 40 8.70 6.09 8.99
C ARG A 40 7.64 6.05 10.08
N ARG A 41 7.47 7.12 10.87
CA ARG A 41 6.35 7.25 11.82
C ARG A 41 5.00 7.01 11.15
N TYR A 42 4.84 7.36 9.87
CA TYR A 42 3.57 7.17 9.16
C TYR A 42 3.46 5.85 8.42
N ALA A 43 4.54 5.07 8.32
CA ALA A 43 4.59 3.82 7.55
C ALA A 43 3.53 2.80 7.99
N HIS A 44 3.12 2.82 9.25
CA HIS A 44 2.10 1.91 9.78
C HIS A 44 0.66 2.30 9.40
N LEU A 45 0.43 3.55 8.99
CA LEU A 45 -0.89 4.02 8.52
C LEU A 45 -1.21 3.54 7.12
N ALA A 46 -0.28 2.81 6.50
CA ALA A 46 -0.33 2.28 5.16
C ALA A 46 -1.13 0.97 5.17
N PRO A 47 -2.47 0.96 4.95
CA PRO A 47 -3.27 -0.20 5.32
C PRO A 47 -3.15 -1.33 4.28
N ASN A 48 -2.80 -1.01 3.02
CA ASN A 48 -2.97 -1.94 1.89
C ASN A 48 -1.88 -1.89 0.80
N HIS A 49 -0.78 -1.14 1.00
CA HIS A 49 0.19 -0.90 -0.08
C HIS A 49 0.95 -2.19 -0.47
N LEU A 50 1.21 -3.07 0.50
CA LEU A 50 1.80 -4.38 0.22
C LEU A 50 0.88 -5.25 -0.65
N THR A 51 -0.44 -5.15 -0.44
CA THR A 51 -1.42 -5.94 -1.19
C THR A 51 -1.59 -5.42 -2.61
N GLU A 52 -1.63 -4.10 -2.83
CA GLU A 52 -1.71 -3.53 -4.18
C GLU A 52 -0.42 -3.70 -4.99
N HIS A 53 0.75 -3.59 -4.35
CA HIS A 53 2.02 -3.86 -5.03
C HIS A 53 2.22 -5.35 -5.31
N ALA A 54 1.78 -6.24 -4.42
CA ALA A 54 1.80 -7.68 -4.68
C ALA A 54 0.87 -8.06 -5.85
N ARG A 55 -0.32 -7.45 -5.95
CA ARG A 55 -1.24 -7.67 -7.08
C ARG A 55 -0.65 -7.32 -8.44
N LYS A 56 0.28 -6.37 -8.52
CA LYS A 56 0.98 -6.06 -9.78
C LYS A 56 1.85 -7.23 -10.27
N ILE A 57 2.33 -8.08 -9.37
CA ILE A 57 3.07 -9.29 -9.74
C ILE A 57 2.10 -10.32 -10.33
N ASP A 58 0.88 -10.43 -9.80
CA ASP A 58 -0.15 -11.33 -10.33
C ASP A 58 -0.52 -10.96 -11.79
N ASP A 59 -0.65 -9.66 -12.09
CA ASP A 59 -0.92 -9.18 -13.45
C ASP A 59 0.22 -9.49 -14.44
N ILE A 60 1.48 -9.43 -13.99
CA ILE A 60 2.66 -9.74 -14.82
C ILE A 60 2.79 -11.25 -15.05
N LEU A 61 2.50 -12.06 -14.03
CA LEU A 61 2.63 -13.51 -14.10
C LEU A 61 1.46 -14.16 -14.85
N SER A 62 0.31 -13.49 -14.99
CA SER A 62 -0.87 -14.09 -15.64
C SER A 62 -0.69 -14.36 -17.14
N ASP A 63 0.18 -13.63 -17.85
CA ASP A 63 0.39 -13.79 -19.30
C ASP A 63 1.46 -14.85 -19.64
N ASP A 64 2.38 -15.16 -18.72
CA ASP A 64 3.57 -16.00 -18.96
C ASP A 64 3.53 -17.38 -18.30
N VAL A 65 2.37 -17.88 -17.86
CA VAL A 65 2.21 -19.29 -17.44
C VAL A 65 1.58 -20.11 -18.57
N PRO A 66 2.34 -20.55 -19.59
CA PRO A 66 1.93 -21.71 -20.35
C PRO A 66 2.10 -22.92 -19.41
N ASN A 67 1.00 -23.63 -19.20
CA ASN A 67 0.94 -24.94 -18.54
C ASN A 67 0.69 -24.92 -17.01
N LEU A 68 -0.60 -24.85 -16.64
CA LEU A 68 -1.09 -25.59 -15.48
C LEU A 68 -0.90 -27.09 -15.79
N SER A 69 0.25 -27.65 -15.42
CA SER A 69 0.55 -29.08 -15.57
C SER A 69 -0.26 -29.98 -14.62
N HIS A 70 -1.26 -29.44 -13.94
CA HIS A 70 -2.21 -30.19 -13.12
C HIS A 70 -3.65 -29.83 -13.48
N PRO A 71 -4.40 -30.73 -14.15
CA PRO A 71 -5.85 -30.65 -14.20
C PRO A 71 -6.40 -31.30 -12.94
N GLU A 72 -6.54 -30.57 -11.84
CA GLU A 72 -7.34 -31.05 -10.70
C GLU A 72 -8.73 -30.39 -10.74
N VAL A 73 -9.61 -31.09 -11.45
CA VAL A 73 -10.96 -31.45 -11.00
C VAL A 73 -11.69 -30.38 -10.17
N PHE A 74 -12.33 -29.44 -10.86
CA PHE A 74 -13.57 -28.85 -10.33
C PHE A 74 -14.69 -29.86 -10.58
N GLU A 75 -14.84 -30.82 -9.66
CA GLU A 75 -16.02 -31.69 -9.62
C GLU A 75 -17.29 -30.87 -9.45
N ASP A 76 -18.30 -31.30 -10.19
CA ASP A 76 -19.70 -30.97 -10.07
C ASP A 76 -20.20 -30.95 -8.61
N ALA A 77 -20.29 -29.77 -8.00
CA ALA A 77 -21.03 -29.61 -6.75
C ALA A 77 -21.52 -28.16 -6.52
N LYS A 78 -22.26 -27.59 -7.47
CA LYS A 78 -23.27 -26.53 -7.17
C LYS A 78 -24.27 -26.27 -8.30
N LYS A 79 -24.86 -27.34 -8.85
CA LYS A 79 -26.23 -27.31 -9.37
C LYS A 79 -27.08 -28.25 -8.54
N ALA A 80 -27.73 -27.67 -7.53
CA ALA A 80 -28.99 -28.12 -6.94
C ALA A 80 -29.68 -26.89 -6.36
#